data_AF-A0A345VIL3-F1
#
_entry.id   AF-A0A345VIL3-F1
#
_cell.length_a   1.000
_cell.length_b   1.000
_cell.length_c   1.000
_cell.angle_alpha   90.00
_cell.angle_beta   90.00
_cell.angle_gamma   90.00
#
_symmetry.space_group_name_H-M   'P 1'
#
loop_
_entity.id
_entity.type
_entity.pdbx_description
1 polymer ?
#
loop_
_entity_poly.entity_id
_entity_poly.type
_entity_poly.pdbx_seq_one_letter_code
_entity_poly.pdbx_strand_id
1 'polypeptide(L)'
;MSDKTKLTWLNGSVIKQGDTSSVFKLKLRTDDNVALNGPAKLQLIQDQSKIEYETEVVKNQVAFNLPQALPVGNYIIEIEHAGYVFPSTNSIVLTINENLGDVITDEVAELLTVDEYIKQKLADFQTGQIDLDELASKLTIPQYDDGPLTTQISDILAEISVLKQSQEQSVQYDDSELKSRLTALENKTDNDTIYDDTIIDQRLTALESRPVGSSYDDTAIRNEIAVLKAKESYDDTEVKTRLTALERSNGSNSTTNERFGPTGWFLDRSVSPWQFRFDNGSSLTLGNVDQRVYIYPESTPLTQEAASEYRVITTLMRFAMGSNTLTTIASRNGIARFWNNGAVTNPVNDSSGFNFTNAVFNPNDTNGPSKRAQPIMIRCYYELGVFTKSDILSLGATEI
;
A
#
# COMPACT_ATOMS: atom_id res chain seq x y z
N MET A 1 7.61 58.90 61.08
CA MET A 1 6.16 59.13 61.29
C MET A 1 5.76 58.27 62.47
N SER A 2 4.97 58.77 63.43
CA SER A 2 4.50 57.91 64.52
C SER A 2 3.49 56.90 63.96
N ASP A 3 3.54 55.66 64.42
CA ASP A 3 2.62 54.58 64.02
C ASP A 3 1.22 54.82 64.58
N LYS A 4 0.47 55.77 63.99
CA LYS A 4 -0.87 56.16 64.48
C LYS A 4 -1.85 54.99 64.55
N THR A 5 -1.68 53.99 63.67
CA THR A 5 -2.53 52.80 63.61
C THR A 5 -1.71 51.53 63.45
N LYS A 6 -2.06 50.49 64.21
CA LYS A 6 -1.40 49.19 64.23
C LYS A 6 -2.40 48.08 63.92
N LEU A 7 -1.93 47.10 63.16
CA LEU A 7 -2.67 45.90 62.81
C LEU A 7 -1.85 44.67 63.19
N THR A 8 -2.45 43.72 63.88
CA THR A 8 -1.75 42.51 64.36
C THR A 8 -2.61 41.27 64.20
N TRP A 9 -1.98 40.17 63.77
CA TRP A 9 -2.62 38.86 63.70
C TRP A 9 -2.95 38.34 65.10
N LEU A 10 -4.23 38.00 65.30
CA LEU A 10 -4.68 37.19 66.43
C LEU A 10 -4.83 35.73 66.04
N ASN A 11 -5.19 35.44 64.79
CA ASN A 11 -5.32 34.09 64.28
C ASN A 11 -5.15 34.03 62.76
N GLY A 12 -4.31 33.08 62.33
CA GLY A 12 -4.05 32.75 60.92
C GLY A 12 -3.28 33.83 60.17
N SER A 13 -2.20 33.47 59.48
CA SER A 13 -1.52 34.36 58.51
C SER A 13 -1.10 33.62 57.23
N VAL A 14 -1.47 32.34 57.14
CA VAL A 14 -1.14 31.43 56.03
C VAL A 14 -2.36 30.55 55.77
N ILE A 15 -2.68 30.33 54.50
CA ILE A 15 -3.79 29.47 54.06
C ILE A 15 -3.46 28.74 52.78
N LYS A 16 -4.13 27.62 52.52
CA LYS A 16 -4.06 26.90 51.25
C LYS A 16 -5.03 27.50 50.24
N GLN A 17 -4.61 27.62 48.99
CA GLN A 17 -5.45 28.09 47.89
C GLN A 17 -6.76 27.29 47.85
N GLY A 18 -7.90 27.99 47.82
CA GLY A 18 -9.23 27.36 47.78
C GLY A 18 -9.85 27.02 49.14
N ASP A 19 -9.14 27.18 50.26
CA ASP A 19 -9.77 27.09 51.58
C ASP A 19 -10.60 28.36 51.87
N THR A 20 -11.92 28.20 51.90
CA THR A 20 -12.89 29.27 52.22
C THR A 20 -13.46 29.18 53.64
N SER A 21 -13.04 28.16 54.40
CA SER A 21 -13.56 27.83 55.72
C SER A 21 -12.74 28.42 56.87
N SER A 22 -11.46 28.69 56.62
CA SER A 22 -10.56 29.28 57.62
C SER A 22 -10.98 30.70 58.00
N VAL A 23 -11.07 30.96 59.31
CA VAL A 23 -11.40 32.27 59.88
C VAL A 23 -10.16 32.95 60.44
N PHE A 24 -9.82 34.08 59.83
CA PHE A 24 -8.74 34.95 60.21
C PHE A 24 -9.20 36.00 61.21
N LYS A 25 -8.31 36.40 62.12
CA LYS A 25 -8.61 37.43 63.11
C LYS A 25 -7.48 38.43 63.22
N LEU A 26 -7.83 39.70 63.18
CA LEU A 26 -6.93 40.83 63.29
C LEU A 26 -7.34 41.72 64.46
N LYS A 27 -6.36 42.28 65.15
CA LYS A 27 -6.56 43.30 66.17
C LYS A 27 -6.09 44.65 65.66
N LEU A 28 -6.97 45.63 65.75
CA LEU A 28 -6.74 47.03 65.41
C LEU A 28 -6.38 47.79 66.68
N ARG A 29 -5.41 48.70 66.58
CA ARG A 29 -5.07 49.60 67.69
C ARG A 29 -4.67 50.98 67.16
N THR A 30 -5.24 52.02 67.73
CA THR A 30 -4.78 53.40 67.55
C THR A 30 -3.83 53.78 68.69
N ASP A 31 -2.98 54.80 68.50
CA ASP A 31 -2.06 55.26 69.55
C ASP A 31 -2.78 55.81 70.80
N ASP A 32 -3.99 56.35 70.62
CA ASP A 32 -4.86 56.85 71.69
C ASP A 32 -5.73 55.76 72.35
N ASN A 33 -5.58 54.49 71.94
CA ASN A 33 -6.32 53.33 72.46
C ASN A 33 -7.86 53.49 72.47
N VAL A 34 -8.41 54.20 71.49
CA VAL A 34 -9.87 54.35 71.32
C VAL A 34 -10.51 52.99 71.04
N ALA A 35 -11.70 52.78 71.60
CA ALA A 35 -12.51 51.59 71.31
C ALA A 35 -13.17 51.73 69.93
N LEU A 36 -12.84 50.80 69.03
CA LEU A 36 -13.30 50.71 67.65
C LEU A 36 -14.40 49.66 67.53
N ASN A 37 -15.56 50.07 67.00
CA ASN A 37 -16.68 49.19 66.66
C ASN A 37 -17.42 49.74 65.43
N GLY A 38 -17.97 48.85 64.61
CA GLY A 38 -18.82 49.19 63.47
C GLY A 38 -18.20 48.80 62.11
N PRO A 39 -18.82 49.21 61.00
CA PRO A 39 -18.46 48.75 59.66
C PRO A 39 -17.03 49.14 59.27
N ALA A 40 -16.38 48.28 58.49
CA ALA A 40 -15.03 48.48 57.99
C ALA A 40 -14.87 47.82 56.62
N LYS A 41 -13.84 48.24 55.88
CA LYS A 41 -13.46 47.63 54.61
C LYS A 41 -12.11 46.95 54.77
N LEU A 42 -12.06 45.66 54.47
CA LEU A 42 -10.82 44.90 54.40
C LEU A 42 -10.32 44.88 52.95
N GLN A 43 -9.04 45.15 52.76
CA GLN A 43 -8.41 45.24 51.46
C GLN A 43 -7.22 44.27 51.41
N LEU A 44 -7.21 43.41 50.40
CA LEU A 44 -6.10 42.52 50.08
C LEU A 44 -5.40 43.05 48.83
N ILE A 45 -4.12 43.36 48.95
CA ILE A 45 -3.34 44.00 47.89
C ILE A 45 -2.20 43.08 47.47
N GLN A 46 -2.13 42.77 46.18
CA GLN A 46 -1.02 42.03 45.56
C GLN A 46 -0.65 42.76 44.27
N ASP A 47 0.62 43.18 44.16
CA ASP A 47 1.13 43.98 43.05
C ASP A 47 0.28 45.23 42.76
N GLN A 48 -0.40 45.29 41.60
CA GLN A 48 -1.32 46.37 41.22
C GLN A 48 -2.81 46.00 41.37
N SER A 49 -3.10 44.81 41.89
CA SER A 49 -4.47 44.30 42.08
C SER A 49 -4.91 44.47 43.52
N LYS A 50 -6.16 44.92 43.69
CA LYS A 50 -6.79 45.16 44.99
C LYS A 50 -8.13 44.45 45.05
N ILE A 51 -8.36 43.71 46.13
CA ILE A 51 -9.62 43.02 46.42
C ILE A 51 -10.19 43.58 47.72
N GLU A 52 -11.47 43.94 47.71
CA GLU A 52 -12.14 44.58 48.84
C GLU A 52 -13.29 43.72 49.38
N TYR A 53 -13.42 43.68 50.72
CA TYR A 53 -14.52 43.03 51.42
C TYR A 53 -15.10 43.98 52.46
N GLU A 54 -16.43 44.03 52.55
CA GLU A 54 -17.11 44.66 53.67
C GLU A 54 -17.01 43.76 54.91
N THR A 55 -16.67 44.33 56.05
CA THR A 55 -16.52 43.63 57.33
C THR A 55 -16.95 44.53 58.50
N GLU A 56 -16.82 44.03 59.72
CA GLU A 56 -17.17 44.77 60.93
C GLU A 56 -16.07 44.65 61.97
N VAL A 57 -15.71 45.79 62.57
CA VAL A 57 -14.87 45.81 63.77
C VAL A 57 -15.76 45.58 64.97
N VAL A 58 -15.46 44.56 65.77
CA VAL A 58 -16.12 44.28 67.04
C VAL A 58 -15.07 44.21 68.13
N LYS A 59 -15.15 45.09 69.13
CA LYS A 59 -14.19 45.18 70.25
C LYS A 59 -12.73 45.24 69.78
N ASN A 60 -12.42 46.17 68.86
CA ASN A 60 -11.09 46.33 68.25
C ASN A 60 -10.60 45.14 67.42
N GLN A 61 -11.47 44.22 67.01
CA GLN A 61 -11.09 43.05 66.22
C GLN A 61 -11.92 42.96 64.95
N VAL A 62 -11.28 42.48 63.89
CA VAL A 62 -11.95 42.08 62.65
C VAL A 62 -11.74 40.59 62.48
N ALA A 63 -12.84 39.88 62.18
CA ALA A 63 -12.82 38.48 61.78
C ALA A 63 -13.31 38.37 60.35
N PHE A 64 -12.61 37.61 59.52
CA PHE A 64 -12.98 37.42 58.12
C PHE A 64 -12.57 36.03 57.63
N ASN A 65 -13.25 35.56 56.60
CA ASN A 65 -12.85 34.42 55.78
C ASN A 65 -12.62 34.89 54.35
N LEU A 66 -12.03 34.05 53.51
CA LEU A 66 -11.91 34.30 52.08
C LEU A 66 -13.11 33.64 51.37
N PRO A 67 -14.06 34.40 50.82
CA PRO A 67 -15.27 33.83 50.22
C PRO A 67 -15.00 33.12 48.89
N GLN A 68 -13.87 33.42 48.24
CA GLN A 68 -13.45 32.79 46.99
C GLN A 68 -11.95 32.45 47.03
N ALA A 69 -11.55 31.49 46.21
CA ALA A 69 -10.14 31.15 46.03
C ALA A 69 -9.38 32.35 45.45
N LEU A 70 -8.24 32.67 46.05
CA LEU A 70 -7.34 33.72 45.57
C LEU A 70 -6.06 33.08 45.00
N PRO A 71 -5.40 33.73 44.03
CA PRO A 71 -4.11 33.28 43.52
C PRO A 71 -3.07 33.03 44.63
N VAL A 72 -2.13 32.11 44.36
CA VAL A 72 -0.99 31.86 45.24
C VAL A 72 -0.13 33.11 45.33
N GLY A 73 0.26 33.49 46.54
CA GLY A 73 1.09 34.68 46.75
C GLY A 73 0.93 35.33 48.11
N ASN A 74 1.59 36.47 48.25
CA ASN A 74 1.57 37.28 49.46
C ASN A 74 0.69 38.50 49.23
N TYR A 75 -0.33 38.65 50.08
CA TYR A 75 -1.25 39.77 50.06
C TYR A 75 -0.98 40.68 51.24
N ILE A 76 -0.78 41.97 50.98
CA ILE A 76 -0.78 43.00 52.02
C ILE A 76 -2.23 43.21 52.46
N ILE A 77 -2.46 43.26 53.78
CA ILE A 77 -3.76 43.58 54.34
C ILE A 77 -3.79 45.02 54.82
N GLU A 78 -4.81 45.74 54.37
CA GLU A 78 -5.23 47.03 54.92
C GLU A 78 -6.68 46.96 55.39
N ILE A 79 -7.00 47.68 56.47
CA ILE A 79 -8.38 47.83 56.95
C ILE A 79 -8.73 49.32 57.05
N GLU A 80 -9.76 49.74 56.34
CA GLU A 80 -10.32 51.08 56.45
C GLU A 80 -11.47 51.07 57.46
N HIS A 81 -11.35 51.86 58.53
CA HIS A 81 -12.37 51.98 59.57
C HIS A 81 -12.28 53.34 60.27
N ALA A 82 -13.43 53.97 60.50
CA ALA A 82 -13.55 55.24 61.23
C ALA A 82 -12.63 56.36 60.73
N GLY A 83 -12.38 56.41 59.41
CA GLY A 83 -11.50 57.40 58.77
C GLY A 83 -10.00 57.10 58.85
N TYR A 84 -9.62 55.93 59.39
CA TYR A 84 -8.26 55.45 59.44
C TYR A 84 -8.04 54.28 58.47
N VAL A 85 -6.81 54.13 57.98
CA VAL A 85 -6.30 52.92 57.33
C VAL A 85 -5.32 52.24 58.27
N PHE A 86 -5.55 50.96 58.56
CA PHE A 86 -4.71 50.13 59.42
C PHE A 86 -3.92 49.15 58.57
N PRO A 87 -2.61 48.95 58.80
CA PRO A 87 -1.71 49.75 59.64
C PRO A 87 -1.16 50.99 58.88
N SER A 88 -0.72 52.03 59.60
CA SER A 88 -0.24 53.27 58.96
C SER A 88 1.18 53.18 58.37
N THR A 89 1.95 52.15 58.71
CA THR A 89 3.39 52.09 58.44
C THR A 89 3.89 50.67 58.12
N ASN A 90 3.59 49.71 58.98
CA ASN A 90 4.07 48.32 58.83
C ASN A 90 2.98 47.43 58.25
N SER A 91 2.98 47.24 56.93
CA SER A 91 2.12 46.28 56.24
C SER A 91 2.21 44.90 56.88
N ILE A 92 1.06 44.24 57.04
CA ILE A 92 1.00 42.82 57.41
C ILE A 92 0.64 41.98 56.20
N VAL A 93 1.10 40.73 56.17
CA VAL A 93 0.96 39.84 55.02
C VAL A 93 0.10 38.64 55.37
N LEU A 94 -0.78 38.27 54.44
CA LEU A 94 -1.44 36.96 54.34
C LEU A 94 -0.79 36.17 53.20
N THR A 95 -0.29 34.97 53.52
CA THR A 95 0.32 34.08 52.53
C THR A 95 -0.66 33.02 52.08
N ILE A 96 -0.91 32.96 50.78
CA ILE A 96 -1.70 31.91 50.14
C ILE A 96 -0.73 30.94 49.49
N ASN A 97 -0.67 29.73 50.04
CA ASN A 97 0.16 28.65 49.52
C ASN A 97 -0.64 27.83 48.53
N GLU A 98 0.04 27.34 47.49
CA GLU A 98 -0.53 26.36 46.56
C GLU A 98 -1.13 25.17 47.31
N ASN A 99 -2.33 24.79 46.88
CA ASN A 99 -2.94 23.54 47.31
C ASN A 99 -2.30 22.41 46.52
N LEU A 100 -1.40 21.66 47.15
CA LEU A 100 -0.74 20.50 46.55
C LEU A 100 -1.63 19.23 46.54
N GLY A 101 -2.94 19.42 46.72
CA GLY A 101 -3.95 18.37 46.60
C GLY A 101 -4.43 18.28 45.15
N ASP A 102 -3.99 17.21 44.48
CA ASP A 102 -4.21 16.80 43.10
C ASP A 102 -3.50 17.65 42.03
N VAL A 103 -2.40 17.10 41.51
CA VAL A 103 -1.63 17.62 40.37
C VAL A 103 -2.56 17.72 39.16
N ILE A 104 -3.00 18.94 38.84
CA ILE A 104 -3.69 19.26 37.60
C ILE A 104 -2.60 19.61 36.59
N THR A 105 -2.43 18.78 35.57
CA THR A 105 -1.50 19.02 34.46
C THR A 105 -2.00 20.18 33.59
N ASP A 106 -1.10 20.86 32.87
CA ASP A 106 -1.45 22.02 32.02
C ASP A 106 -2.58 21.71 31.01
N GLU A 107 -2.67 20.47 30.52
CA GLU A 107 -3.79 20.00 29.68
C GLU A 107 -5.16 20.07 30.38
N VAL A 108 -5.20 19.75 31.68
CA VAL A 108 -6.45 19.79 32.45
C VAL A 108 -6.82 21.23 32.82
N ALA A 109 -5.84 22.11 32.99
CA ALA A 109 -6.07 23.55 33.15
C ALA A 109 -6.69 24.17 31.88
N GLU A 110 -6.19 23.82 30.70
CA GLU A 110 -6.81 24.25 29.43
C GLU A 110 -8.24 23.71 29.29
N LEU A 111 -8.50 22.44 29.62
CA LEU A 111 -9.84 21.87 29.55
C LEU A 111 -10.83 22.52 30.53
N LEU A 112 -10.38 22.95 31.72
CA LEU A 112 -11.21 23.68 32.68
C LEU A 112 -11.61 25.06 32.16
N THR A 113 -10.70 25.78 31.49
CA THR A 113 -11.05 27.09 30.88
C THR A 113 -12.10 26.95 29.78
N VAL A 114 -12.06 25.85 29.03
CA VAL A 114 -13.07 25.53 28.02
C VAL A 114 -14.41 25.17 28.66
N ASP A 115 -14.41 24.39 29.74
CA ASP A 115 -15.62 24.02 30.48
C ASP A 115 -16.32 25.25 31.11
N GLU A 116 -15.56 26.18 31.69
CA GLU A 116 -16.09 27.45 32.21
C GLU A 116 -16.67 28.34 31.11
N TYR A 117 -15.97 28.44 29.97
CA TYR A 117 -16.47 29.18 28.80
C TYR A 117 -17.77 28.57 28.25
N ILE A 118 -17.85 27.25 28.15
CA ILE A 118 -19.04 26.53 27.70
C ILE A 118 -20.19 26.75 28.68
N LYS A 119 -19.96 26.65 29.99
CA LYS A 119 -20.96 26.92 31.03
C LYS A 119 -21.49 28.35 30.94
N GLN A 120 -20.61 29.33 30.71
CA GLN A 120 -21.01 30.72 30.54
C GLN A 120 -21.87 30.91 29.28
N LYS A 121 -21.48 30.32 28.14
CA LYS A 121 -22.27 30.39 26.90
C LYS A 121 -23.61 29.68 26.98
N LEU A 122 -23.68 28.57 27.70
CA LEU A 122 -24.95 27.87 27.98
C LEU A 122 -25.86 28.71 28.89
N ALA A 123 -25.31 29.42 29.87
CA ALA A 123 -26.07 30.34 30.71
C ALA A 123 -26.61 31.54 29.90
N ASP A 124 -25.78 32.14 29.04
CA ASP A 124 -26.17 33.24 28.15
C ASP A 124 -27.27 32.82 27.14
N PHE A 125 -27.23 31.57 26.67
CA PHE A 125 -28.27 30.99 25.81
C PHE A 125 -29.59 30.82 26.55
N GLN A 126 -29.55 30.33 27.79
CA GLN A 126 -30.75 30.08 28.60
C GLN A 126 -31.46 31.36 29.05
N THR A 127 -30.76 32.50 29.13
CA THR A 127 -31.34 33.81 29.47
C THR A 127 -31.87 34.56 28.25
N GLY A 128 -31.78 33.99 27.04
CA GLY A 128 -32.27 34.63 25.80
C GLY A 128 -31.48 35.86 25.38
N GLN A 129 -30.26 36.04 25.90
CA GLN A 129 -29.38 37.17 25.63
C GLN A 129 -28.54 36.97 24.34
N ILE A 130 -28.72 35.82 23.68
CA ILE A 130 -28.06 35.47 22.41
C ILE A 130 -29.05 35.69 21.26
N ASP A 131 -28.80 36.73 20.47
CA ASP A 131 -29.42 36.91 19.16
C ASP A 131 -28.73 35.98 18.15
N LEU A 132 -29.46 34.95 17.73
CA LEU A 132 -29.00 33.95 16.77
C LEU A 132 -28.68 34.56 15.40
N ASP A 133 -29.35 35.66 15.02
CA ASP A 133 -29.14 36.35 13.75
C ASP A 133 -27.84 37.18 13.78
N GLU A 134 -27.51 37.78 14.92
CA GLU A 134 -26.24 38.49 15.11
C GLU A 134 -25.04 37.53 15.08
N LEU A 135 -25.17 36.35 15.70
CA LEU A 135 -24.13 35.31 15.69
C LEU A 135 -23.92 34.72 14.30
N ALA A 136 -25.01 34.51 13.55
CA ALA A 136 -24.95 34.08 12.15
C ALA A 136 -24.28 35.13 11.24
N SER A 137 -24.48 36.43 11.52
CA SER A 137 -23.84 37.52 10.75
C SER A 137 -22.32 37.67 11.01
N LYS A 138 -21.84 37.24 12.19
CA LYS A 138 -20.41 37.31 12.58
C LYS A 138 -19.62 36.07 12.20
N LEU A 139 -20.29 34.94 11.98
CA LEU A 139 -19.69 33.75 11.38
C LEU A 139 -19.65 33.95 9.86
N THR A 140 -18.60 34.60 9.35
CA THR A 140 -18.22 34.47 7.93
C THR A 140 -17.69 33.07 7.70
N ILE A 141 -18.56 32.05 7.71
CA ILE A 141 -18.26 30.75 7.14
C ILE A 141 -18.18 31.02 5.63
N PRO A 142 -17.04 30.82 4.94
CA PRO A 142 -17.05 30.86 3.50
C PRO A 142 -18.13 29.89 3.04
N GLN A 143 -19.16 30.42 2.38
CA GLN A 143 -20.22 29.61 1.81
C GLN A 143 -19.53 28.51 1.02
N TYR A 144 -19.82 27.25 1.37
CA TYR A 144 -19.19 26.10 0.73
C TYR A 144 -19.39 26.23 -0.78
N ASP A 145 -18.30 26.47 -1.52
CA ASP A 145 -18.34 26.53 -2.97
C ASP A 145 -18.50 25.09 -3.47
N ASP A 146 -19.74 24.73 -3.79
CA ASP A 146 -20.10 23.45 -4.38
C ASP A 146 -19.86 23.44 -5.90
N GLY A 147 -19.40 24.53 -6.51
CA GLY A 147 -19.06 24.64 -7.93
C GLY A 147 -18.08 23.56 -8.43
N PRO A 148 -16.99 23.24 -7.70
CA PRO A 148 -16.08 22.15 -8.04
C PRO A 148 -16.74 20.77 -8.02
N LEU A 149 -17.61 20.50 -7.06
CA LEU A 149 -18.37 19.24 -6.99
C LEU A 149 -19.41 19.15 -8.10
N THR A 150 -20.10 20.26 -8.37
CA THR A 150 -21.12 20.35 -9.42
C THR A 150 -20.51 20.13 -10.81
N THR A 151 -19.32 20.69 -11.05
CA THR A 151 -18.53 20.45 -12.26
C THR A 151 -18.14 18.98 -12.39
N GLN A 152 -17.59 18.37 -11.32
CA GLN A 152 -17.23 16.95 -11.33
C GLN A 152 -18.44 16.04 -11.60
N ILE A 153 -19.60 16.33 -11.00
CA ILE A 153 -20.84 15.59 -11.24
C ILE A 153 -21.25 15.73 -12.71
N SER A 154 -21.17 16.92 -13.28
CA SER A 154 -21.48 17.16 -14.70
C SER A 154 -20.55 16.39 -15.64
N ASP A 155 -19.24 16.39 -15.36
CA ASP A 155 -18.25 15.67 -16.16
C ASP A 155 -18.45 14.15 -16.10
N ILE A 156 -18.71 13.61 -14.91
CA ILE A 156 -19.03 12.18 -14.72
C ILE A 156 -20.30 11.80 -15.49
N LEU A 157 -21.34 12.64 -15.46
CA LEU A 157 -22.58 12.38 -16.20
C LEU A 157 -22.34 12.37 -17.71
N ALA A 158 -21.48 13.25 -18.23
CA ALA A 158 -21.10 13.26 -19.63
C ALA A 158 -20.35 11.99 -20.04
N GLU A 159 -19.38 11.54 -19.21
CA GLU A 159 -18.60 10.33 -19.46
C GLU A 159 -19.48 9.06 -19.43
N ILE A 160 -20.41 8.96 -18.46
CA ILE A 160 -21.39 7.88 -18.40
C ILE A 160 -22.24 7.82 -19.69
N SER A 161 -22.61 8.98 -20.24
CA SER A 161 -23.42 9.05 -21.47
C SER A 161 -22.65 8.49 -22.68
N VAL A 162 -21.36 8.84 -22.81
CA VAL A 162 -20.48 8.34 -23.88
C VAL A 162 -20.24 6.83 -23.74
N LEU A 163 -20.03 6.35 -22.52
CA LEU A 163 -19.82 4.92 -22.26
C LEU A 163 -21.07 4.09 -22.58
N LYS A 164 -22.28 4.59 -22.25
CA LYS A 164 -23.54 3.93 -22.62
C LYS A 164 -23.71 3.84 -24.14
N GLN A 165 -23.43 4.93 -24.85
CA GLN A 165 -23.50 4.94 -26.31
C GLN A 165 -22.48 3.98 -26.94
N SER A 166 -21.27 3.89 -26.36
CA SER A 166 -20.23 2.95 -26.81
C SER A 166 -20.59 1.49 -26.55
N GLN A 167 -21.34 1.20 -25.48
CA GLN A 167 -21.84 -0.14 -25.16
C GLN A 167 -22.96 -0.59 -26.12
N GLU A 168 -23.87 0.32 -26.46
CA GLU A 168 -24.95 0.05 -27.44
C GLU A 168 -24.42 -0.07 -28.88
N GLN A 169 -23.23 0.46 -29.14
CA GLN A 169 -22.51 0.34 -30.40
C GLN A 169 -21.64 -0.93 -30.49
N SER A 170 -21.87 -1.94 -29.62
CA SER A 170 -21.27 -3.26 -29.77
C SER A 170 -21.66 -3.82 -31.15
N VAL A 171 -20.65 -3.90 -32.01
CA VAL A 171 -20.71 -4.31 -33.42
C VAL A 171 -21.67 -5.48 -33.62
N GLN A 172 -22.75 -5.24 -34.36
CA GLN A 172 -23.59 -6.29 -34.92
C GLN A 172 -22.68 -7.21 -35.74
N TYR A 173 -22.46 -8.42 -35.25
CA TYR A 173 -21.62 -9.42 -35.91
C TYR A 173 -22.22 -9.74 -37.28
N ASP A 174 -21.54 -9.31 -38.35
CA ASP A 174 -21.91 -9.66 -39.72
C ASP A 174 -21.31 -11.02 -40.07
N ASP A 175 -22.16 -12.05 -40.05
CA ASP A 175 -21.80 -13.44 -40.34
C ASP A 175 -21.91 -13.81 -41.83
N SER A 176 -22.14 -12.82 -42.71
CA SER A 176 -22.38 -13.03 -44.14
C SER A 176 -21.22 -13.75 -44.84
N GLU A 177 -19.97 -13.43 -44.46
CA GLU A 177 -18.76 -14.09 -44.99
C GLU A 177 -18.72 -15.59 -44.63
N LEU A 178 -19.07 -15.93 -43.38
CA LEU A 178 -19.09 -17.32 -42.92
C LEU A 178 -20.20 -18.12 -43.59
N LYS A 179 -21.40 -17.54 -43.73
CA LYS A 179 -22.52 -18.15 -44.47
C LYS A 179 -22.15 -18.40 -45.93
N SER A 180 -21.47 -17.46 -46.58
CA SER A 180 -21.00 -17.61 -47.96
C SER A 180 -20.02 -18.77 -48.10
N ARG A 181 -19.03 -18.87 -47.20
CA ARG A 181 -18.05 -19.97 -47.19
C ARG A 181 -18.67 -21.33 -46.90
N LEU A 182 -19.64 -21.39 -45.99
CA LEU A 182 -20.36 -22.63 -45.67
C LEU A 182 -21.17 -23.11 -46.88
N THR A 183 -21.89 -22.21 -47.53
CA THR A 183 -22.65 -22.50 -48.75
C THR A 183 -21.74 -23.01 -49.88
N ALA A 184 -20.53 -22.46 -50.02
CA ALA A 184 -19.57 -22.92 -51.01
C ALA A 184 -19.01 -24.32 -50.72
N LEU A 185 -18.87 -24.69 -49.44
CA LEU A 185 -18.44 -26.03 -49.03
C LEU A 185 -19.53 -27.06 -49.22
N GLU A 186 -20.78 -26.73 -48.86
CA GLU A 186 -21.94 -27.62 -49.01
C GLU A 186 -22.26 -27.91 -50.49
N ASN A 187 -22.02 -26.95 -51.38
CA ASN A 187 -22.22 -27.13 -52.82
C ASN A 187 -21.03 -27.74 -53.55
N LYS A 188 -19.95 -28.06 -52.84
CA LYS A 188 -18.80 -28.72 -53.46
C LYS A 188 -19.21 -30.15 -53.79
N THR A 189 -19.38 -30.45 -55.08
CA THR A 189 -19.64 -31.80 -55.57
C THR A 189 -18.60 -32.76 -55.02
N ASP A 190 -19.07 -33.84 -54.42
CA ASP A 190 -18.21 -34.90 -53.92
C ASP A 190 -17.41 -35.47 -55.10
N ASN A 191 -16.08 -35.46 -54.99
CA ASN A 191 -15.22 -36.07 -55.99
C ASN A 191 -15.17 -37.58 -55.72
N ASP A 192 -16.35 -38.21 -55.68
CA ASP A 192 -16.49 -39.65 -55.75
C ASP A 192 -15.96 -40.05 -57.12
N THR A 193 -14.66 -40.33 -57.13
CA THR A 193 -13.92 -40.74 -58.29
C THR A 193 -14.37 -42.16 -58.53
N ILE A 194 -15.43 -42.31 -59.32
CA ILE A 194 -15.89 -43.60 -59.83
C ILE A 194 -14.65 -44.22 -60.49
N TYR A 195 -14.10 -45.23 -59.83
CA TYR A 195 -12.89 -45.91 -60.25
C TYR A 195 -13.18 -46.63 -61.57
N ASP A 196 -12.59 -46.16 -62.66
CA ASP A 196 -12.65 -46.81 -63.97
C ASP A 196 -11.59 -47.92 -64.03
N ASP A 197 -12.02 -49.16 -63.82
CA ASP A 197 -11.19 -50.36 -63.77
C ASP A 197 -10.91 -50.99 -65.15
N THR A 198 -11.38 -50.38 -66.23
CA THR A 198 -11.22 -50.89 -67.61
C THR A 198 -9.76 -51.19 -67.99
N ILE A 199 -8.79 -50.43 -67.49
CA ILE A 199 -7.36 -50.66 -67.75
C ILE A 199 -6.86 -51.94 -67.05
N ILE A 200 -7.36 -52.24 -65.86
CA ILE A 200 -6.98 -53.45 -65.12
C ILE A 200 -7.57 -54.68 -65.80
N ASP A 201 -8.83 -54.62 -66.21
CA ASP A 201 -9.51 -55.70 -66.92
C ASP A 201 -8.82 -56.06 -68.25
N GLN A 202 -8.39 -55.06 -69.01
CA GLN A 202 -7.63 -55.28 -70.24
C GLN A 202 -6.30 -56.00 -69.98
N ARG A 203 -5.59 -55.63 -68.91
CA ARG A 203 -4.31 -56.26 -68.54
C ARG A 203 -4.50 -57.69 -68.05
N LEU A 204 -5.55 -57.95 -67.28
CA LEU A 204 -5.87 -59.28 -66.77
C LEU A 204 -6.23 -60.22 -67.92
N THR A 205 -7.09 -59.77 -68.83
CA THR A 205 -7.47 -60.53 -70.04
C THR A 205 -6.24 -60.89 -70.89
N ALA A 206 -5.30 -59.95 -71.06
CA ALA A 206 -4.06 -60.19 -71.81
C ALA A 206 -3.10 -61.17 -71.12
N LEU A 207 -3.12 -61.23 -69.78
CA LEU A 207 -2.33 -62.17 -68.98
C LEU A 207 -2.91 -63.59 -69.05
N GLU A 208 -4.23 -63.72 -68.98
CA GLU A 208 -4.95 -65.00 -69.04
C GLU A 208 -4.92 -65.64 -70.43
N SER A 209 -4.82 -64.83 -71.49
CA SER A 209 -4.72 -65.30 -72.88
C SER A 209 -3.30 -65.63 -73.34
N ARG A 210 -2.30 -65.54 -72.44
CA ARG A 210 -0.92 -65.87 -72.78
C ARG A 210 -0.72 -67.39 -72.86
N PRO A 211 -0.20 -67.95 -73.97
CA PRO A 211 -0.08 -69.39 -74.15
C PRO A 211 0.91 -69.99 -73.14
N VAL A 212 0.46 -71.01 -72.42
CA VAL A 212 1.29 -71.79 -71.50
C VAL A 212 2.00 -72.89 -72.29
N GLY A 213 3.33 -72.89 -72.32
CA GLY A 213 4.11 -74.06 -72.74
C GLY A 213 5.06 -73.94 -73.94
N SER A 214 5.72 -72.80 -74.16
CA SER A 214 6.94 -72.75 -74.99
C SER A 214 8.18 -72.79 -74.11
N SER A 215 9.02 -73.81 -74.32
CA SER A 215 10.32 -74.00 -73.65
C SER A 215 11.09 -72.67 -73.58
N TYR A 216 11.28 -72.19 -72.35
CA TYR A 216 11.91 -70.91 -72.07
C TYR A 216 13.44 -71.04 -72.18
N ASP A 217 14.04 -70.38 -73.17
CA ASP A 217 15.50 -70.22 -73.21
C ASP A 217 15.91 -69.11 -72.23
N ASP A 218 16.32 -69.53 -71.04
CA ASP A 218 16.73 -68.66 -69.93
C ASP A 218 18.22 -68.27 -69.97
N THR A 219 18.93 -68.58 -71.07
CA THR A 219 20.38 -68.36 -71.17
C THR A 219 20.75 -66.88 -71.00
N ALA A 220 19.94 -65.96 -71.52
CA ALA A 220 20.11 -64.53 -71.31
C ALA A 220 19.98 -64.12 -69.83
N ILE A 221 19.05 -64.73 -69.11
CA ILE A 221 18.80 -64.46 -67.70
C ILE A 221 19.88 -65.06 -66.81
N ARG A 222 20.36 -66.27 -67.13
CA ARG A 222 21.49 -66.87 -66.42
C ARG A 222 22.75 -66.02 -66.56
N ASN A 223 22.98 -65.42 -67.73
CA ASN A 223 24.09 -64.49 -67.96
C ASN A 223 23.92 -63.17 -67.18
N GLU A 224 22.71 -62.59 -67.15
CA GLU A 224 22.42 -61.39 -66.33
C GLU A 224 22.59 -61.67 -64.83
N ILE A 225 22.15 -62.83 -64.34
CA ILE A 225 22.32 -63.24 -62.94
C ILE A 225 23.80 -63.43 -62.59
N ALA A 226 24.63 -63.95 -63.51
CA ALA A 226 26.06 -64.08 -63.30
C ALA A 226 26.76 -62.71 -63.19
N VAL A 227 26.35 -61.74 -64.03
CA VAL A 227 26.85 -60.35 -63.97
C VAL A 227 26.40 -59.64 -62.69
N LEU A 228 25.16 -59.86 -62.23
CA LEU A 228 24.63 -59.29 -61.00
C LEU A 228 25.26 -59.88 -59.73
N LYS A 229 25.64 -61.17 -59.74
CA LYS A 229 26.36 -61.83 -58.63
C LYS A 229 27.83 -61.39 -58.52
N ALA A 230 28.42 -60.90 -59.59
CA ALA A 230 29.79 -60.35 -59.61
C ALA A 230 29.84 -58.86 -59.26
N LYS A 231 28.69 -58.18 -59.15
CA LYS A 231 28.60 -56.79 -58.72
C LYS A 231 28.75 -56.78 -57.19
N GLU A 232 29.82 -56.14 -56.70
CA GLU A 232 30.15 -56.08 -55.27
C GLU A 232 28.94 -55.68 -54.42
N SER A 233 28.89 -56.25 -53.21
CA SER A 233 27.87 -56.01 -52.19
C SER A 233 27.45 -54.56 -52.17
N TYR A 234 26.14 -54.32 -52.31
CA TYR A 234 25.55 -52.98 -52.25
C TYR A 234 26.08 -52.22 -51.03
N ASP A 235 26.84 -51.16 -51.27
CA ASP A 235 27.34 -50.28 -50.24
C ASP A 235 26.20 -49.37 -49.78
N ASP A 236 25.58 -49.75 -48.66
CA ASP A 236 24.48 -49.01 -48.05
C ASP A 236 24.96 -47.82 -47.20
N THR A 237 26.26 -47.51 -47.20
CA THR A 237 26.85 -46.41 -46.42
C THR A 237 26.22 -45.07 -46.76
N GLU A 238 25.94 -44.80 -48.04
CA GLU A 238 25.30 -43.54 -48.45
C GLU A 238 23.83 -43.46 -47.97
N VAL A 239 23.10 -44.58 -48.04
CA VAL A 239 21.72 -44.65 -47.55
C VAL A 239 21.67 -44.52 -46.03
N LYS A 240 22.57 -45.18 -45.30
CA LYS A 240 22.72 -45.01 -43.84
C LYS A 240 23.12 -43.58 -43.47
N THR A 241 23.99 -42.95 -44.25
CA THR A 241 24.38 -41.55 -44.05
C THR A 241 23.18 -40.63 -44.23
N ARG A 242 22.40 -40.82 -45.30
CA ARG A 242 21.17 -40.08 -45.55
C ARG A 242 20.09 -40.35 -44.49
N LEU A 243 19.95 -41.58 -44.02
CA LEU A 243 19.03 -41.95 -42.96
C LEU A 243 19.41 -41.29 -41.63
N THR A 244 20.70 -41.29 -41.27
CA THR A 244 21.20 -40.59 -40.08
C THR A 244 21.00 -39.08 -40.18
N ALA A 245 21.16 -38.50 -41.39
CA ALA A 245 20.88 -37.08 -41.64
C ALA A 245 19.38 -36.77 -41.57
N LEU A 246 18.53 -37.70 -42.05
CA LEU A 246 17.07 -37.57 -42.01
C LEU A 246 16.49 -37.78 -40.61
N GLU A 247 17.06 -38.67 -39.79
CA GLU A 247 16.69 -38.82 -38.38
C GLU A 247 17.08 -37.58 -37.57
N ARG A 248 18.21 -36.93 -37.91
CA ARG A 248 18.53 -35.60 -37.41
C ARG A 248 17.55 -34.53 -37.93
N SER A 249 17.08 -34.61 -39.17
CA SER A 249 16.14 -33.61 -39.72
C SER A 249 14.68 -33.83 -39.31
N ASN A 250 14.24 -35.05 -39.01
CA ASN A 250 12.88 -35.35 -38.52
C ASN A 250 12.71 -35.07 -37.02
N GLY A 251 13.81 -34.95 -36.26
CA GLY A 251 13.83 -34.24 -34.97
C GLY A 251 14.10 -32.73 -35.10
N SER A 252 14.43 -32.27 -36.31
CA SER A 252 14.88 -30.91 -36.61
C SER A 252 14.09 -30.25 -37.74
N ASN A 253 12.78 -30.52 -37.82
CA ASN A 253 11.79 -29.47 -38.08
C ASN A 253 11.51 -28.68 -36.79
N SER A 254 12.45 -28.72 -35.84
CA SER A 254 12.79 -27.56 -35.03
C SER A 254 13.31 -26.48 -35.99
N THR A 255 12.40 -25.68 -36.57
CA THR A 255 12.55 -24.26 -36.24
C THR A 255 12.78 -24.28 -34.74
N THR A 256 14.00 -24.05 -34.27
CA THR A 256 14.17 -23.66 -32.87
C THR A 256 13.29 -22.44 -32.78
N ASN A 257 12.03 -22.64 -32.36
CA ASN A 257 11.17 -21.56 -31.97
C ASN A 257 11.92 -21.03 -30.76
N GLU A 258 12.86 -20.12 -31.03
CA GLU A 258 13.66 -19.46 -30.05
C GLU A 258 12.64 -18.91 -29.08
N ARG A 259 12.59 -19.53 -27.89
CA ARG A 259 11.60 -19.13 -26.90
C ARG A 259 12.15 -17.87 -26.29
N PHE A 260 11.37 -16.81 -26.35
CA PHE A 260 11.74 -15.55 -25.74
C PHE A 260 11.21 -15.49 -24.30
N GLY A 261 11.62 -14.45 -23.58
CA GLY A 261 10.99 -14.10 -22.31
C GLY A 261 9.46 -13.97 -22.47
N PRO A 262 8.69 -14.22 -21.40
CA PRO A 262 7.24 -14.25 -21.47
C PRO A 262 6.66 -12.85 -21.73
N THR A 263 5.60 -12.77 -22.53
CA THR A 263 4.82 -11.52 -22.73
C THR A 263 3.40 -11.60 -22.17
N GLY A 264 2.96 -12.81 -21.81
CA GLY A 264 1.67 -13.08 -21.18
C GLY A 264 1.78 -14.15 -20.11
N TRP A 265 0.85 -14.11 -19.16
CA TRP A 265 0.75 -15.11 -18.09
C TRP A 265 -0.69 -15.32 -17.64
N PHE A 266 -0.95 -16.48 -17.03
CA PHE A 266 -2.15 -16.72 -16.24
C PHE A 266 -1.83 -17.57 -15.01
N LEU A 267 -2.67 -17.48 -13.98
CA LEU A 267 -2.57 -18.31 -12.78
C LEU A 267 -3.38 -19.60 -12.95
N ASP A 268 -2.67 -20.72 -13.10
CA ASP A 268 -3.25 -22.05 -13.16
C ASP A 268 -3.51 -22.56 -11.74
N ARG A 269 -4.79 -22.52 -11.35
CA ARG A 269 -5.28 -23.00 -10.06
C ARG A 269 -5.72 -24.46 -10.06
N SER A 270 -5.62 -25.15 -11.21
CA SER A 270 -6.02 -26.55 -11.35
C SER A 270 -4.97 -27.53 -10.83
N VAL A 271 -3.74 -27.06 -10.63
CA VAL A 271 -2.60 -27.83 -10.13
C VAL A 271 -2.24 -27.43 -8.69
N SER A 272 -1.66 -28.34 -7.92
CA SER A 272 -1.20 -28.08 -6.55
C SER A 272 0.30 -28.35 -6.41
N PRO A 273 1.12 -27.35 -6.02
CA PRO A 273 0.75 -25.95 -5.78
C PRO A 273 0.33 -25.22 -7.06
N TRP A 274 -0.40 -24.11 -6.93
CA TRP A 274 -0.76 -23.24 -8.07
C TRP A 274 0.48 -22.77 -8.83
N GLN A 275 0.35 -22.64 -10.15
CA GLN A 275 1.46 -22.29 -11.04
C GLN A 275 1.13 -21.09 -11.91
N PHE A 276 2.12 -20.24 -12.14
CA PHE A 276 2.04 -19.25 -13.21
C PHE A 276 2.44 -19.91 -14.52
N ARG A 277 1.53 -19.85 -15.50
CA ARG A 277 1.75 -20.35 -16.86
C ARG A 277 2.08 -19.18 -17.75
N PHE A 278 3.10 -19.33 -18.60
CA PHE A 278 3.53 -18.30 -19.52
C PHE A 278 3.26 -18.70 -20.97
N ASP A 279 3.09 -17.69 -21.82
CA ASP A 279 2.92 -17.81 -23.27
C ASP A 279 4.13 -18.42 -23.98
N ASN A 280 5.33 -18.34 -23.39
CA ASN A 280 6.53 -19.03 -23.89
C ASN A 280 6.57 -20.54 -23.54
N GLY A 281 5.51 -21.08 -22.94
CA GLY A 281 5.36 -22.50 -22.60
C GLY A 281 6.09 -22.94 -21.33
N SER A 282 6.81 -22.04 -20.65
CA SER A 282 7.38 -22.29 -19.34
C SER A 282 6.33 -22.14 -18.23
N SER A 283 6.63 -22.60 -17.02
CA SER A 283 5.79 -22.35 -15.85
C SER A 283 6.63 -22.10 -14.61
N LEU A 284 6.15 -21.24 -13.72
CA LEU A 284 6.80 -20.89 -12.47
C LEU A 284 5.93 -21.31 -11.28
N THR A 285 6.55 -22.03 -10.37
CA THR A 285 6.01 -22.34 -9.05
C THR A 285 6.75 -21.53 -8.01
N LEU A 286 6.02 -20.84 -7.12
CA LEU A 286 6.58 -20.06 -6.01
C LEU A 286 6.23 -20.70 -4.65
N GLY A 287 6.29 -22.02 -4.50
CA GLY A 287 5.96 -22.72 -3.24
C GLY A 287 4.64 -22.31 -2.55
N ASN A 288 4.49 -22.65 -1.26
CA ASN A 288 3.36 -22.21 -0.42
C ASN A 288 3.52 -20.73 -0.02
N VAL A 289 3.46 -19.83 -0.99
CA VAL A 289 3.40 -18.38 -0.71
C VAL A 289 1.96 -17.96 -0.43
N ASP A 290 1.84 -16.93 0.42
CA ASP A 290 0.59 -16.27 0.76
C ASP A 290 -0.19 -15.89 -0.52
N GLN A 291 -1.52 -16.13 -0.54
CA GLN A 291 -2.38 -15.82 -1.68
C GLN A 291 -2.25 -14.37 -2.17
N ARG A 292 -1.86 -13.45 -1.26
CA ARG A 292 -1.61 -12.03 -1.56
C ARG A 292 -0.47 -11.78 -2.55
N VAL A 293 0.47 -12.72 -2.70
CA VAL A 293 1.58 -12.66 -3.67
C VAL A 293 1.10 -12.89 -5.11
N TYR A 294 -0.04 -13.59 -5.26
CA TYR A 294 -0.56 -13.99 -6.56
C TYR A 294 -1.47 -12.94 -7.21
N ILE A 295 -2.19 -12.15 -6.41
CA ILE A 295 -3.27 -11.27 -6.89
C ILE A 295 -3.25 -9.94 -6.10
N TYR A 296 -2.20 -9.14 -6.27
CA TYR A 296 -2.17 -7.78 -5.74
C TYR A 296 -2.67 -6.80 -6.81
N PRO A 297 -3.67 -5.94 -6.52
CA PRO A 297 -4.20 -4.99 -7.49
C PRO A 297 -3.13 -3.97 -7.93
N GLU A 298 -3.08 -3.68 -9.22
CA GLU A 298 -2.09 -2.80 -9.84
C GLU A 298 -2.78 -1.71 -10.66
N SER A 299 -2.42 -0.46 -10.38
CA SER A 299 -2.81 0.71 -11.17
C SER A 299 -1.65 1.21 -12.04
N THR A 300 -0.42 0.80 -11.75
CA THR A 300 0.76 1.20 -12.52
C THR A 300 0.88 0.35 -13.79
N PRO A 301 0.92 0.96 -14.99
CA PRO A 301 1.10 0.24 -16.24
C PRO A 301 2.36 -0.64 -16.22
N LEU A 302 2.35 -1.73 -17.00
CA LEU A 302 3.54 -2.59 -17.15
C LEU A 302 4.72 -1.84 -17.80
N THR A 303 4.45 -0.73 -18.51
CA THR A 303 5.47 0.13 -19.14
C THR A 303 6.21 1.05 -18.17
N GLN A 304 5.78 1.13 -16.90
CA GLN A 304 6.40 1.97 -15.88
C GLN A 304 7.17 1.13 -14.84
N GLU A 305 8.33 1.63 -14.44
CA GLU A 305 9.15 1.04 -13.39
C GLU A 305 8.39 1.00 -12.05
N ALA A 306 8.15 -0.21 -11.52
CA ALA A 306 7.49 -0.40 -10.24
C ALA A 306 7.77 -1.81 -9.68
N ALA A 307 9.05 -2.08 -9.41
CA ALA A 307 9.47 -3.34 -8.81
C ALA A 307 9.09 -3.39 -7.31
N SER A 308 8.40 -4.45 -6.86
CA SER A 308 7.91 -4.57 -5.48
C SER A 308 7.81 -6.02 -5.01
N GLU A 309 8.04 -6.25 -3.71
CA GLU A 309 7.98 -7.57 -3.10
C GLU A 309 6.58 -8.22 -3.19
N TYR A 310 5.49 -7.45 -3.10
CA TYR A 310 4.12 -7.97 -3.17
C TYR A 310 3.57 -8.10 -4.59
N ARG A 311 4.41 -7.81 -5.58
CA ARG A 311 4.04 -7.70 -6.99
C ARG A 311 4.91 -8.62 -7.83
N VAL A 312 5.05 -9.88 -7.42
CA VAL A 312 6.09 -10.78 -7.95
C VAL A 312 5.97 -10.96 -9.45
N ILE A 313 4.78 -11.28 -9.95
CA ILE A 313 4.59 -11.52 -11.38
C ILE A 313 4.58 -10.25 -12.20
N THR A 314 3.96 -9.17 -11.75
CA THR A 314 4.02 -7.90 -12.48
C THR A 314 5.44 -7.33 -12.49
N THR A 315 6.23 -7.53 -11.43
CA THR A 315 7.66 -7.23 -11.43
C THR A 315 8.41 -8.05 -12.47
N LEU A 316 8.16 -9.36 -12.56
CA LEU A 316 8.73 -10.24 -13.59
C LEU A 316 8.37 -9.77 -15.00
N MET A 317 7.09 -9.46 -15.27
CA MET A 317 6.65 -8.97 -16.58
C MET A 317 7.30 -7.63 -16.95
N ARG A 318 7.46 -6.71 -15.97
CA ARG A 318 8.17 -5.45 -16.18
C ARG A 318 9.64 -5.65 -16.57
N PHE A 319 10.29 -6.69 -16.06
CA PHE A 319 11.64 -7.05 -16.52
C PHE A 319 11.63 -7.63 -17.93
N ALA A 320 10.70 -8.55 -18.21
CA ALA A 320 10.58 -9.13 -19.55
C ALA A 320 10.32 -8.07 -20.63
N MET A 321 9.61 -6.99 -20.27
CA MET A 321 9.32 -5.84 -21.14
C MET A 321 10.37 -4.73 -21.10
N GLY A 322 11.42 -4.85 -20.28
CA GLY A 322 12.48 -3.83 -20.15
C GLY A 322 12.11 -2.57 -19.36
N SER A 323 10.93 -2.51 -18.72
CA SER A 323 10.53 -1.39 -17.87
C SER A 323 11.24 -1.39 -16.51
N ASN A 324 11.64 -2.56 -16.01
CA ASN A 324 12.61 -2.70 -14.94
C ASN A 324 13.96 -3.12 -15.52
N THR A 325 15.03 -2.50 -15.07
CA THR A 325 16.42 -2.81 -15.49
C THR A 325 17.24 -3.38 -14.34
N LEU A 326 18.43 -3.93 -14.59
CA LEU A 326 19.35 -4.35 -13.52
C LEU A 326 19.70 -3.20 -12.57
N THR A 327 19.87 -1.98 -13.11
CA THR A 327 20.11 -0.77 -12.32
C THR A 327 18.95 -0.46 -11.38
N THR A 328 17.72 -0.59 -11.86
CA THR A 328 16.51 -0.39 -11.06
C THR A 328 16.52 -1.26 -9.80
N ILE A 329 16.76 -2.57 -9.97
CA ILE A 329 16.65 -3.56 -8.88
C ILE A 329 17.82 -3.53 -7.91
N ALA A 330 18.99 -3.06 -8.34
CA ALA A 330 20.17 -2.97 -7.47
C ALA A 330 19.96 -2.10 -6.22
N SER A 331 19.00 -1.17 -6.27
CA SER A 331 18.65 -0.28 -5.14
C SER A 331 17.46 -0.77 -4.28
N ARG A 332 16.80 -1.86 -4.67
CA ARG A 332 15.49 -2.25 -4.11
C ARG A 332 15.63 -3.29 -3.00
N ASN A 333 14.92 -3.07 -1.89
CA ASN A 333 14.85 -4.01 -0.77
C ASN A 333 13.65 -4.95 -0.91
N GLY A 334 13.79 -6.20 -0.47
CA GLY A 334 12.65 -7.12 -0.28
C GLY A 334 12.13 -7.85 -1.52
N ILE A 335 12.53 -7.48 -2.73
CA ILE A 335 11.93 -8.00 -3.98
C ILE A 335 11.97 -9.53 -4.09
N ALA A 336 13.04 -10.16 -3.62
CA ALA A 336 13.20 -11.61 -3.72
C ALA A 336 12.49 -12.38 -2.58
N ARG A 337 11.82 -11.71 -1.64
CA ARG A 337 11.27 -12.33 -0.40
C ARG A 337 10.47 -13.62 -0.62
N PHE A 338 9.71 -13.68 -1.70
CA PHE A 338 8.81 -14.80 -2.01
C PHE A 338 9.40 -15.83 -2.99
N TRP A 339 10.69 -15.73 -3.31
CA TRP A 339 11.36 -16.60 -4.29
C TRP A 339 12.07 -17.82 -3.68
N ASN A 340 12.03 -18.01 -2.36
CA ASN A 340 12.76 -19.09 -1.68
C ASN A 340 12.50 -20.52 -2.21
N ASN A 341 11.34 -20.75 -2.83
CA ASN A 341 10.97 -22.04 -3.44
C ASN A 341 10.63 -21.90 -4.93
N GLY A 342 11.21 -20.90 -5.60
CA GLY A 342 11.05 -20.69 -7.04
C GLY A 342 11.51 -21.92 -7.82
N ALA A 343 10.64 -22.46 -8.68
CA ALA A 343 10.96 -23.56 -9.57
C ALA A 343 10.33 -23.33 -10.94
N VAL A 344 11.16 -23.38 -11.97
CA VAL A 344 10.73 -23.24 -13.37
C VAL A 344 10.65 -24.63 -14.00
N THR A 345 9.52 -24.92 -14.65
CA THR A 345 9.36 -26.12 -15.48
C THR A 345 9.32 -25.73 -16.95
N ASN A 346 9.89 -26.59 -17.81
CA ASN A 346 10.05 -26.32 -19.24
C ASN A 346 10.81 -24.99 -19.49
N PRO A 347 12.02 -24.82 -18.93
CA PRO A 347 12.74 -23.55 -18.97
C PRO A 347 13.16 -23.18 -20.39
N VAL A 348 13.17 -21.89 -20.68
CA VAL A 348 13.70 -21.29 -21.91
C VAL A 348 15.21 -21.47 -21.96
N ASN A 349 15.92 -21.07 -20.90
CA ASN A 349 17.36 -21.21 -20.79
C ASN A 349 17.74 -22.36 -19.84
N ASP A 350 18.78 -23.11 -20.19
CA ASP A 350 19.33 -24.17 -19.33
C ASP A 350 20.26 -23.59 -18.26
N SER A 351 19.87 -23.72 -16.99
CA SER A 351 20.61 -23.23 -15.83
C SER A 351 21.67 -24.20 -15.31
N SER A 352 21.73 -25.44 -15.82
CA SER A 352 22.58 -26.52 -15.26
C SER A 352 24.08 -26.24 -15.34
N GLY A 353 24.52 -25.42 -16.29
CA GLY A 353 25.91 -25.00 -16.47
C GLY A 353 26.35 -23.83 -15.58
N PHE A 354 25.52 -23.36 -14.64
CA PHE A 354 25.81 -22.17 -13.83
C PHE A 354 25.55 -22.40 -12.33
N ASN A 355 26.43 -21.83 -11.51
CA ASN A 355 26.30 -21.74 -10.07
C ASN A 355 25.80 -20.34 -9.68
N PHE A 356 24.61 -20.27 -9.09
CA PHE A 356 23.96 -19.03 -8.67
C PHE A 356 24.20 -18.68 -7.20
N THR A 357 24.93 -19.49 -6.42
CA THR A 357 25.03 -19.37 -4.96
C THR A 357 25.42 -17.96 -4.48
N ASN A 358 26.30 -17.29 -5.24
CA ASN A 358 26.77 -15.94 -4.93
C ASN A 358 26.08 -14.84 -5.75
N ALA A 359 25.09 -15.19 -6.58
CA ALA A 359 24.41 -14.24 -7.45
C ALA A 359 23.51 -13.31 -6.63
N VAL A 360 23.73 -12.00 -6.76
CA VAL A 360 23.09 -10.95 -5.96
C VAL A 360 22.88 -9.70 -6.81
N PHE A 361 21.66 -9.17 -6.81
CA PHE A 361 21.36 -7.89 -7.46
C PHE A 361 21.49 -6.70 -6.50
N ASN A 362 21.14 -6.89 -5.22
CA ASN A 362 21.27 -5.87 -4.18
C ASN A 362 22.00 -6.46 -2.98
N PRO A 363 23.34 -6.28 -2.86
CA PRO A 363 24.11 -6.78 -1.73
C PRO A 363 23.75 -6.10 -0.40
N ASN A 364 23.14 -4.91 -0.48
CA ASN A 364 22.70 -4.10 0.65
C ASN A 364 21.23 -4.37 1.03
N ASP A 365 20.59 -5.39 0.47
CA ASP A 365 19.21 -5.74 0.82
C ASP A 365 19.09 -6.03 2.33
N THR A 366 18.33 -5.18 3.01
CA THR A 366 18.12 -5.25 4.47
C THR A 366 17.08 -6.31 4.85
N ASN A 367 16.30 -6.80 3.89
CA ASN A 367 15.33 -7.87 4.12
C ASN A 367 16.02 -9.24 4.08
N GLY A 368 16.28 -9.84 5.24
CA GLY A 368 16.98 -11.13 5.36
C GLY A 368 16.42 -12.26 4.48
N PRO A 369 15.10 -12.52 4.47
CA PRO A 369 14.48 -13.48 3.56
C PRO A 369 14.72 -13.19 2.08
N SER A 370 14.57 -11.93 1.65
CA SER A 370 14.84 -11.51 0.26
C SER A 370 16.30 -11.72 -0.11
N LYS A 371 17.23 -11.27 0.76
CA LYS A 371 18.67 -11.42 0.53
C LYS A 371 19.09 -12.87 0.26
N ARG A 372 18.52 -13.83 0.99
CA ARG A 372 18.79 -15.27 0.78
C ARG A 372 18.16 -15.83 -0.50
N ALA A 373 17.09 -15.22 -0.98
CA ALA A 373 16.33 -15.69 -2.13
C ALA A 373 16.78 -15.07 -3.46
N GLN A 374 17.66 -14.06 -3.46
CA GLN A 374 18.15 -13.42 -4.69
C GLN A 374 18.78 -14.42 -5.68
N PRO A 375 19.66 -15.36 -5.25
CA PRO A 375 20.15 -16.44 -6.13
C PRO A 375 19.06 -17.20 -6.89
N ILE A 376 17.97 -17.52 -6.18
CA ILE A 376 16.88 -18.33 -6.72
C ILE A 376 16.04 -17.50 -7.70
N MET A 377 15.77 -16.25 -7.34
CA MET A 377 15.10 -15.30 -8.25
C MET A 377 15.90 -15.12 -9.54
N ILE A 378 17.21 -14.87 -9.46
CA ILE A 378 18.09 -14.69 -10.62
C ILE A 378 18.09 -15.93 -11.51
N ARG A 379 18.20 -17.13 -10.91
CA ARG A 379 18.10 -18.40 -11.64
C ARG A 379 16.76 -18.52 -12.36
N CYS A 380 15.65 -18.27 -11.68
CA CYS A 380 14.33 -18.38 -12.30
C CYS A 380 14.12 -17.36 -13.43
N TYR A 381 14.60 -16.13 -13.28
CA TYR A 381 14.53 -15.11 -14.34
C TYR A 381 15.33 -15.53 -15.58
N TYR A 382 16.50 -16.13 -15.36
CA TYR A 382 17.28 -16.72 -16.45
C TYR A 382 16.55 -17.89 -17.11
N GLU A 383 16.08 -18.86 -16.32
CA GLU A 383 15.33 -20.02 -16.81
C GLU A 383 14.07 -19.63 -17.59
N LEU A 384 13.41 -18.53 -17.23
CA LEU A 384 12.23 -18.00 -17.93
C LEU A 384 12.56 -17.20 -19.20
N GLY A 385 13.84 -16.97 -19.51
CA GLY A 385 14.26 -16.18 -20.66
C GLY A 385 14.18 -14.67 -20.45
N VAL A 386 14.03 -14.21 -19.21
CA VAL A 386 13.99 -12.78 -18.84
C VAL A 386 15.39 -12.20 -18.73
N PHE A 387 16.30 -12.94 -18.10
CA PHE A 387 17.72 -12.58 -18.04
C PHE A 387 18.53 -13.33 -19.07
N THR A 388 19.49 -12.63 -19.66
CA THR A 388 20.50 -13.20 -20.55
C THR A 388 21.64 -13.83 -19.76
N LYS A 389 22.50 -14.58 -20.46
CA LYS A 389 23.76 -15.07 -19.89
C LYS A 389 24.63 -13.92 -19.35
N SER A 390 24.69 -12.80 -20.06
CA SER A 390 25.48 -11.63 -19.63
C SER A 390 24.94 -11.05 -18.32
N ASP A 391 23.62 -10.99 -18.16
CA ASP A 391 22.98 -10.45 -16.96
C ASP A 391 23.34 -11.29 -15.74
N ILE A 392 23.19 -12.62 -15.81
CA ILE A 392 23.48 -13.49 -14.65
C ILE A 392 24.95 -13.46 -14.24
N LEU A 393 25.87 -13.36 -15.21
CA LEU A 393 27.30 -13.24 -14.94
C LEU A 393 27.61 -11.90 -14.28
N SER A 394 26.98 -10.80 -14.73
CA SER A 394 27.11 -9.48 -14.10
C SER A 394 26.57 -9.44 -12.66
N LEU A 395 25.61 -10.33 -12.36
CA LEU A 395 25.01 -10.48 -11.05
C LEU A 395 25.78 -11.46 -10.14
N GLY A 396 26.87 -12.07 -10.60
CA GLY A 396 27.74 -12.93 -9.78
C GLY A 396 27.46 -14.43 -9.87
N ALA A 397 26.68 -14.90 -10.85
CA ALA A 397 26.67 -16.31 -11.20
C ALA A 397 28.00 -16.71 -11.88
N THR A 398 28.42 -17.96 -11.72
CA THR A 398 29.65 -18.49 -12.33
C THR A 398 29.36 -19.74 -13.14
N GLU A 399 30.11 -20.00 -14.21
CA GLU A 399 30.02 -21.26 -14.97
C GLU A 399 30.54 -22.44 -14.11
N ILE A 400 30.02 -23.65 -14.37
CA ILE A 400 30.39 -24.91 -13.68
C ILE A 400 31.24 -25.79 -14.59
#